data_AF-A0A0G0H636-F1
#
_entry.id   AF-A0A0G0H636-F1
#
_cell.length_a   1.000
_cell.length_b   1.000
_cell.length_c   1.000
_cell.angle_alpha   90.00
_cell.angle_beta   90.00
_cell.angle_gamma   90.00
#
_symmetry.space_group_name_H-M   'P 1'
#
loop_
_entity.id
_entity.type
_entity.pdbx_description
1 polymer ?
#
loop_
_entity_poly.entity_id
_entity_poly.type
_entity_poly.pdbx_seq_one_letter_code
_entity_poly.pdbx_strand_id
1 'polypeptide(L)'
;MELLKHIRKELKKHPFDYLLFVTIGVFFILALSIFQGERLLEFIILLAFVTFYIIWGIYHHIIENTIHLKVVLEYVLIGFTLLFLLKIFILP
;
A
#
# COMPACT_ATOMS: atom_id res chain seq x y z
N MET A 1 -0.78 23.79 11.99
CA MET A 1 0.36 24.37 11.24
C MET A 1 1.61 23.47 11.28
N GLU A 2 1.97 22.93 12.46
CA GLU A 2 3.11 22.01 12.67
C GLU A 2 3.06 20.73 11.82
N LEU A 3 1.91 20.04 11.78
CA LEU A 3 1.74 18.78 11.02
C LEU A 3 2.03 18.94 9.52
N LEU A 4 1.50 20.01 8.91
CA LEU A 4 1.72 20.30 7.49
C LEU A 4 3.19 20.53 7.16
N LYS A 5 3.94 21.17 8.08
CA LYS A 5 5.39 21.36 7.91
C LYS A 5 6.10 20.01 7.96
N HIS A 6 5.70 19.11 8.86
CA HIS A 6 6.29 17.78 8.99
C HIS A 6 6.04 16.92 7.75
N ILE A 7 4.79 16.85 7.27
CA ILE A 7 4.43 16.13 6.05
C ILE A 7 5.21 16.68 4.85
N ARG A 8 5.31 18.00 4.71
CA ARG A 8 6.06 18.62 3.61
C ARG A 8 7.55 18.29 3.67
N LYS A 9 8.13 18.23 4.87
CA LYS A 9 9.53 17.86 5.06
C LYS A 9 9.76 16.41 4.63
N GLU A 10 8.84 15.52 4.99
CA GLU A 10 8.90 14.09 4.67
C GLU A 10 8.76 13.82 3.17
N LEU A 11 7.75 14.42 2.53
CA LEU A 11 7.55 14.32 1.08
C LEU A 11 8.75 14.84 0.28
N LYS A 12 9.44 15.87 0.80
CA LYS A 12 10.67 16.39 0.19
C LYS A 12 11.88 15.47 0.38
N LYS A 13 11.89 14.69 1.46
CA LYS A 13 12.97 13.76 1.78
C LYS A 13 12.88 12.48 0.95
N HIS A 14 11.66 12.00 0.71
CA HIS A 14 11.37 10.76 -0.03
C HIS A 14 10.47 10.96 -1.26
N PRO A 15 10.80 11.90 -2.19
CA PRO A 15 9.88 12.26 -3.26
C PRO A 15 9.62 11.10 -4.22
N PHE A 16 10.65 10.28 -4.51
CA PHE A 16 10.52 9.11 -5.36
C PHE A 16 9.70 7.99 -4.71
N ASP A 17 9.88 7.74 -3.41
CA ASP A 17 9.17 6.66 -2.70
C ASP A 17 7.66 6.92 -2.70
N TYR A 18 7.26 8.17 -2.43
CA TYR A 18 5.85 8.57 -2.45
C TYR A 18 5.29 8.68 -3.86
N LEU A 19 6.08 9.15 -4.85
CA LEU A 19 5.64 9.16 -6.24
C LEU A 19 5.38 7.74 -6.76
N LEU A 20 6.28 6.79 -6.45
CA LEU A 20 6.12 5.38 -6.78
C LEU A 20 4.87 4.79 -6.11
N PHE A 21 4.69 5.05 -4.82
CA PHE A 21 3.53 4.57 -4.07
C PHE A 21 2.20 5.06 -4.66
N VAL A 22 2.11 6.36 -4.95
CA VAL A 22 0.91 6.96 -5.57
C VAL A 22 0.67 6.39 -6.96
N THR A 23 1.73 6.26 -7.77
CA THR A 23 1.62 5.72 -9.12
C THR A 23 1.08 4.30 -9.09
N ILE A 24 1.63 3.43 -8.25
CA ILE A 24 1.15 2.05 -8.09
C ILE A 24 -0.28 2.01 -7.54
N GLY A 25 -0.63 2.90 -6.61
CA GLY A 25 -2.01 3.05 -6.13
C GLY A 25 -3.00 3.40 -7.24
N VAL A 26 -2.64 4.32 -8.15
CA VAL A 26 -3.46 4.66 -9.33
C VAL A 26 -3.59 3.46 -10.26
N PHE A 27 -2.49 2.77 -10.57
CA PHE A 27 -2.53 1.57 -11.41
C PHE A 27 -3.36 0.44 -10.79
N PHE A 28 -3.31 0.28 -9.47
CA PHE A 28 -4.12 -0.69 -8.75
C PHE A 28 -5.62 -0.41 -8.91
N ILE A 29 -6.06 0.84 -8.70
CA ILE A 29 -7.47 1.22 -8.88
C ILE A 29 -7.91 1.03 -10.33
N LEU A 30 -7.07 1.43 -11.29
CA LEU A 30 -7.36 1.22 -12.72
C LEU A 30 -7.47 -0.27 -13.06
N ALA A 31 -6.56 -1.10 -12.57
CA ALA A 31 -6.59 -2.54 -12.80
C ALA A 31 -7.85 -3.18 -12.21
N LEU A 32 -8.24 -2.83 -10.97
CA LEU A 32 -9.49 -3.30 -10.40
C LEU A 32 -10.72 -2.86 -11.21
N SER A 33 -10.72 -1.64 -11.74
CA SER A 33 -11.83 -1.16 -12.57
C SER A 33 -11.90 -1.86 -13.93
N ILE A 34 -10.76 -2.24 -14.52
CA ILE A 34 -10.70 -2.90 -15.83
C ILE A 34 -11.10 -4.38 -15.72
N PHE A 35 -10.59 -5.07 -14.69
CA PHE A 35 -10.83 -6.50 -14.47
C PHE A 35 -12.02 -6.76 -13.53
N GLN A 36 -12.89 -5.77 -13.36
CA GLN A 36 -14.06 -5.88 -12.51
C GLN A 36 -14.95 -7.06 -12.94
N GLY A 37 -15.31 -7.94 -12.01
CA GLY A 37 -16.12 -9.14 -12.23
C GLY A 37 -15.33 -10.41 -12.52
N GLU A 38 -14.04 -10.30 -12.88
CA GLU A 38 -13.14 -11.45 -13.04
C GLU A 38 -12.50 -11.82 -11.69
N ARG A 39 -13.23 -12.63 -10.91
CA ARG A 39 -12.92 -12.99 -9.52
C ARG A 39 -11.46 -13.36 -9.25
N LEU A 40 -10.87 -14.15 -10.15
CA LEU A 40 -9.48 -14.60 -10.01
C LEU A 40 -8.49 -13.46 -10.22
N LEU A 41 -8.72 -12.62 -11.24
CA LEU A 41 -7.85 -11.49 -11.55
C LEU A 41 -7.94 -10.40 -10.49
N GLU A 42 -9.14 -10.08 -10.00
CA GLU A 42 -9.33 -9.15 -8.88
C GLU A 42 -8.56 -9.61 -7.63
N PHE A 43 -8.65 -10.91 -7.29
CA PHE A 43 -7.91 -11.48 -6.18
C PHE A 43 -6.38 -11.38 -6.38
N ILE A 44 -5.89 -11.69 -7.58
CA ILE A 44 -4.45 -11.57 -7.90
C ILE A 44 -3.98 -10.12 -7.82
N ILE A 45 -4.76 -9.16 -8.33
CA ILE A 45 -4.45 -7.73 -8.28
C ILE A 45 -4.42 -7.23 -6.83
N LEU A 46 -5.40 -7.62 -6.01
CA LEU A 46 -5.44 -7.32 -4.57
C LEU A 46 -4.22 -7.90 -3.85
N LEU A 47 -3.91 -9.17 -4.08
CA LEU A 47 -2.78 -9.84 -3.45
C LEU A 47 -1.45 -9.18 -3.85
N ALA A 48 -1.30 -8.82 -5.12
CA ALA A 48 -0.12 -8.11 -5.62
C ALA A 48 0.02 -6.73 -4.97
N PHE A 49 -1.07 -5.97 -4.84
CA PHE A 49 -1.04 -4.66 -4.20
C PHE A 49 -0.73 -4.73 -2.70
N VAL A 50 -1.31 -5.69 -1.99
CA VAL A 50 -1.02 -5.92 -0.56
C VAL A 50 0.45 -6.32 -0.36
N THR A 51 0.97 -7.18 -1.22
CA THR A 51 2.38 -7.57 -1.19
C THR A 51 3.29 -6.35 -1.43
N PHE A 52 2.97 -5.54 -2.44
CA PHE A 52 3.66 -4.28 -2.70
C PHE A 52 3.62 -3.34 -1.48
N TYR A 53 2.45 -3.15 -0.87
CA TYR A 53 2.27 -2.29 0.30
C TYR A 53 3.17 -2.72 1.47
N ILE A 54 3.24 -4.02 1.76
CA ILE A 54 4.09 -4.56 2.83
C ILE A 54 5.57 -4.34 2.49
N ILE A 55 6.00 -4.67 1.27
CA ILE A 55 7.40 -4.49 0.83
C ILE A 55 7.80 -3.01 0.88
N TRP A 56 6.96 -2.12 0.37
CA TRP A 56 7.20 -0.69 0.37
C TRP A 56 7.30 -0.15 1.80
N GLY A 57 6.39 -0.56 2.70
CA GLY A 57 6.41 -0.13 4.11
C GLY A 57 7.68 -0.55 4.84
N ILE A 58 8.13 -1.79 4.60
CA ILE A 58 9.39 -2.31 5.13
C ILE A 58 10.57 -1.52 4.54
N TYR A 59 10.63 -1.34 3.22
CA TYR A 59 11.69 -0.62 2.53
C TYR A 59 11.84 0.82 3.04
N HIS A 60 10.74 1.55 3.16
CA HIS A 60 10.73 2.91 3.67
C HIS A 60 11.26 3.00 5.11
N HIS A 61 10.88 2.07 5.99
CA HIS A 61 11.36 2.04 7.38
C HIS A 61 12.82 1.57 7.51
N ILE A 62 13.33 0.79 6.55
CA ILE A 62 14.76 0.47 6.47
C ILE A 62 15.56 1.73 6.16
N ILE A 63 15.14 2.53 5.17
CA ILE A 63 15.82 3.78 4.82
C ILE A 63 15.80 4.77 5.99
N GLU A 64 14.68 4.84 6.71
CA GLU A 64 14.53 5.70 7.88
C GLU A 64 15.23 5.17 9.15
N ASN A 65 15.82 3.97 9.10
CA ASN A 65 16.39 3.26 10.26
C ASN A 65 15.39 3.11 11.43
N THR A 66 14.10 3.02 11.12
CA THR A 66 13.00 2.86 12.08
C THR A 66 12.36 1.47 11.98
N ILE A 67 13.03 0.51 11.32
CA ILE A 67 12.53 -0.85 11.19
C ILE A 67 12.51 -1.57 12.55
N HIS A 68 11.30 -1.88 13.01
CA HIS A 68 11.05 -2.72 14.16
C HIS A 68 10.04 -3.81 13.76
N LEU A 69 10.14 -4.99 14.38
CA LEU A 69 9.21 -6.10 14.13
C LEU A 69 7.74 -5.66 14.29
N LYS A 70 7.47 -4.78 15.27
CA LYS A 70 6.16 -4.17 15.49
C LYS A 70 5.64 -3.48 14.23
N VAL A 71 6.45 -2.66 13.57
CA VAL A 71 6.07 -1.95 12.35
C VAL A 71 5.77 -2.96 11.24
N VAL A 72 6.64 -3.94 11.03
CA VAL A 72 6.42 -4.96 9.99
C VAL A 72 5.09 -5.69 10.21
N LEU A 73 4.78 -6.06 11.46
CA LEU A 73 3.51 -6.68 11.82
C LEU A 73 2.31 -5.75 11.57
N GLU A 74 2.42 -4.45 11.85
CA GLU A 74 1.36 -3.49 11.54
C GLU A 74 1.05 -3.46 10.03
N TYR A 75 2.07 -3.40 9.17
CA TYR A 75 1.87 -3.43 7.71
C TYR A 75 1.24 -4.75 7.23
N VAL A 76 1.70 -5.87 7.77
CA VAL A 76 1.14 -7.19 7.45
C VAL A 76 -0.33 -7.26 7.88
N LEU A 77 -0.66 -6.87 9.11
CA LEU A 77 -2.03 -6.90 9.62
C LEU A 77 -2.97 -5.98 8.83
N ILE A 78 -2.52 -4.76 8.51
CA ILE A 78 -3.30 -3.82 7.67
C ILE A 78 -3.49 -4.40 6.28
N GLY A 79 -2.44 -4.95 5.67
CA GLY A 79 -2.49 -5.56 4.34
C GLY A 79 -3.50 -6.71 4.27
N PHE A 80 -3.43 -7.64 5.22
CA PHE A 80 -4.41 -8.74 5.30
C PHE A 80 -5.83 -8.24 5.60
N THR A 81 -5.98 -7.24 6.47
CA THR A 81 -7.30 -6.66 6.75
C THR A 81 -7.92 -6.07 5.49
N LEU A 82 -7.16 -5.30 4.70
CA LEU A 82 -7.63 -4.78 3.42
C LEU A 82 -7.96 -5.90 2.43
N LEU A 83 -7.12 -6.94 2.36
CA LEU A 83 -7.36 -8.10 1.51
C LEU A 83 -8.71 -8.76 1.85
N PHE A 84 -8.98 -9.02 3.13
CA PHE A 84 -10.22 -9.66 3.55
C PHE A 84 -11.44 -8.76 3.39
N LEU A 85 -11.34 -7.47 3.73
CA LEU A 85 -12.44 -6.53 3.56
C LEU A 85 -12.81 -6.38 2.09
N LEU A 86 -11.84 -6.11 1.22
CA LEU A 86 -12.07 -5.96 -0.21
C LEU A 86 -12.61 -7.26 -0.83
N LYS A 87 -12.11 -8.42 -0.40
CA LYS A 87 -12.67 -9.71 -0.82
C LYS A 87 -14.17 -9.81 -0.49
N ILE A 88 -14.59 -9.42 0.71
CA ILE A 88 -16.01 -9.48 1.12
C ILE A 88 -16.89 -8.56 0.26
N PHE A 89 -16.40 -7.36 -0.10
CA PHE A 89 -17.19 -6.41 -0.89
C PHE A 89 -17.19 -6.71 -2.40
N ILE A 90 -16.08 -7.23 -2.92
CA ILE A 90 -15.87 -7.46 -4.36
C ILE A 90 -16.40 -8.85 -4.78
N LEU A 91 -16.35 -9.84 -3.89
CA LEU A 91 -16.84 -11.20 -4.15
C LEU A 91 -18.10 -11.52 -3.33
N PRO A 92 -19.30 -11.15 -3.79
CA PRO A 92 -20.53 -11.78 -3.32
C PRO A 92 -20.63 -13.26 -3.75
#